data_AF-A0A1X2IEG9-F1
#
_entry.id   AF-A0A1X2IEG9-F1
#
_cell.length_a   1.000
_cell.length_b   1.000
_cell.length_c   1.000
_cell.angle_alpha   90.00
_cell.angle_beta   90.00
_cell.angle_gamma   90.00
#
_symmetry.space_group_name_H-M   'P 1'
#
loop_
_entity.id
_entity.type
_entity.pdbx_description
1 polymer ?
#
loop_
_entity_poly.entity_id
_entity_poly.type
_entity_poly.pdbx_seq_one_letter_code
_entity_poly.pdbx_strand_id
1 'polypeptide(L)'
;MKSFVVAAVAGLLLSASSITAVPVETQSSEKTVPGNDFDRVVVIVLANANYDDAIKDPYFSKLAEKHNGLTLTNHKALTHPSQANYVGMISGSTSGVHLDFNSNIDDRKSIVDLLEKKNISWKAYQEGYPADGNCHTDSAIGLYRRKHNPFMSFTSISGSSNRCSKIVAGSQLDEDIKNNNVPQFVYYTPDMNNNGRDTNLTTASHWLSTFLESRIKKPAFSKNTLFVITWDEQETVVSVHNHVLTVLLGPMVKRSSLTDGVRYDHYSILKTVQKNVSFPQC
;
A
#
# COMPACT_ATOMS: atom_id res chain seq x y z
N MET A 1 -33.90 -13.36 83.85
CA MET A 1 -33.18 -14.44 83.14
C MET A 1 -32.99 -13.98 81.69
N LYS A 2 -31.78 -14.19 81.17
CA LYS A 2 -31.24 -13.99 79.80
C LYS A 2 -32.33 -14.08 78.69
N SER A 3 -32.40 -13.25 77.64
CA SER A 3 -31.37 -12.77 76.72
C SER A 3 -31.82 -11.51 75.95
N PHE A 4 -30.87 -10.72 75.45
CA PHE A 4 -31.06 -9.58 74.56
C PHE A 4 -31.32 -10.01 73.10
N VAL A 5 -32.26 -9.35 72.41
CA VAL A 5 -32.36 -9.32 70.94
C VAL A 5 -31.88 -7.93 70.51
N VAL A 6 -30.79 -7.84 69.77
CA VAL A 6 -30.34 -6.60 69.11
C VAL A 6 -30.72 -6.69 67.64
N ALA A 7 -31.53 -5.74 67.21
CA ALA A 7 -31.98 -5.58 65.84
C ALA A 7 -30.82 -5.14 64.92
N ALA A 8 -30.78 -5.73 63.73
CA ALA A 8 -29.85 -5.41 62.67
C ALA A 8 -30.14 -4.04 62.05
N VAL A 9 -29.09 -3.27 61.78
CA VAL A 9 -29.12 -2.17 60.81
C VAL A 9 -28.05 -2.48 59.77
N ALA A 10 -28.49 -2.71 58.54
CA ALA A 10 -27.64 -2.94 57.38
C ALA A 10 -27.00 -1.62 56.95
N GLY A 11 -25.67 -1.52 57.05
CA GLY A 11 -24.89 -0.44 56.45
C GLY A 11 -24.53 -0.78 55.00
N LEU A 12 -25.06 -0.01 54.05
CA LEU A 12 -24.66 -0.05 52.65
C LEU A 12 -23.23 0.53 52.52
N LEU A 13 -22.25 -0.31 52.20
CA LEU A 13 -20.90 0.14 51.82
C LEU A 13 -20.93 0.56 50.35
N LEU A 14 -20.89 1.87 50.07
CA LEU A 14 -20.55 2.38 48.74
C LEU A 14 -19.05 2.19 48.51
N SER A 15 -18.69 1.18 47.72
CA SER A 15 -17.34 1.06 47.16
C SER A 15 -17.18 2.08 46.03
N ALA A 16 -16.50 3.20 46.30
CA ALA A 16 -16.06 4.13 45.27
C ALA A 16 -14.99 3.42 44.42
N SER A 17 -15.37 2.97 43.22
CA SER A 17 -14.41 2.46 42.24
C SER A 17 -13.68 3.66 41.64
N SER A 18 -12.41 3.83 42.01
CA SER A 18 -11.53 4.79 41.37
C SER A 18 -11.27 4.32 39.94
N ILE A 19 -11.93 4.93 38.96
CA ILE A 19 -11.60 4.74 37.54
C ILE A 19 -10.24 5.42 37.33
N THR A 20 -9.16 4.65 37.39
CA THR A 20 -7.86 5.11 36.88
C THR A 20 -7.98 5.19 35.37
N ALA A 21 -8.14 6.40 34.84
CA ALA A 21 -7.96 6.65 33.42
C ALA A 21 -6.52 6.27 33.07
N VAL A 22 -6.34 5.14 32.39
CA VAL A 22 -5.06 4.80 31.77
C VAL A 22 -4.83 5.87 30.70
N PRO A 23 -3.74 6.66 30.75
CA PRO A 23 -3.45 7.58 29.68
C PRO A 23 -3.30 6.74 28.41
N VAL A 24 -4.15 7.01 27.41
CA VAL A 24 -3.90 6.55 26.05
C VAL A 24 -2.57 7.17 25.67
N GLU A 25 -1.53 6.35 25.58
CA GLU A 25 -0.27 6.74 24.98
C GLU A 25 -0.60 7.23 23.57
N THR A 26 -0.59 8.55 23.40
CA THR A 26 -0.54 9.16 22.08
C THR A 26 0.71 8.60 21.43
N GLN A 27 0.55 7.64 20.51
CA GLN A 27 1.65 7.12 19.71
C GLN A 27 2.40 8.32 19.16
N SER A 28 3.61 8.54 19.66
CA SER A 28 4.50 9.55 19.12
C SER A 28 4.65 9.25 17.65
N SER A 29 4.46 10.24 16.77
CA SER A 29 4.77 10.09 15.35
C SER A 29 6.16 9.47 15.24
N GLU A 30 6.25 8.21 14.77
CA GLU A 30 7.54 7.55 14.62
C GLU A 30 8.46 8.47 13.83
N LYS A 31 9.66 8.71 14.37
CA LYS A 31 10.62 9.62 13.76
C LYS A 31 10.94 9.11 12.35
N THR A 32 10.60 9.90 11.32
CA THR A 32 10.91 9.60 9.92
C THR A 32 12.39 9.22 9.76
N VAL A 33 12.64 8.06 9.16
CA VAL A 33 13.99 7.59 8.81
C VAL A 33 14.39 8.20 7.46
N PRO A 34 15.39 9.11 7.41
CA PRO A 34 15.74 9.75 6.15
C PRO A 34 16.26 8.74 5.12
N GLY A 35 15.84 8.91 3.86
CA GLY A 35 16.41 8.17 2.73
C GLY A 35 17.50 8.95 2.01
N ASN A 36 18.14 8.32 1.04
CA ASN A 36 19.17 8.93 0.21
C ASN A 36 18.57 9.99 -0.74
N ASP A 37 17.44 9.68 -1.38
CA ASP A 37 16.78 10.53 -2.38
C ASP A 37 15.38 10.97 -1.93
N PHE A 38 14.68 10.14 -1.16
CA PHE A 38 13.33 10.42 -0.65
C PHE A 38 13.10 9.81 0.73
N ASP A 39 12.22 10.41 1.52
CA ASP A 39 11.89 9.91 2.86
C ASP A 39 10.68 8.98 2.84
N ARG A 40 9.80 9.14 1.84
CA ARG A 40 8.59 8.33 1.66
C ARG A 40 8.46 7.84 0.22
N VAL A 41 7.90 6.65 0.04
CA VAL A 41 7.46 6.13 -1.25
C VAL A 41 6.00 5.72 -1.18
N VAL A 42 5.25 6.09 -2.20
CA VAL A 42 3.86 5.71 -2.43
C VAL A 42 3.78 4.94 -3.73
N VAL A 43 3.46 3.65 -3.65
CA VAL A 43 3.28 2.77 -4.80
C VAL A 43 1.79 2.58 -5.01
N ILE A 44 1.26 3.01 -6.15
CA ILE A 44 -0.13 2.82 -6.55
C ILE A 44 -0.13 1.87 -7.74
N VAL A 45 -0.81 0.73 -7.59
CA VAL A 45 -0.86 -0.31 -8.63
C VAL A 45 -2.29 -0.44 -9.12
N LEU A 46 -2.53 -0.03 -10.37
CA LEU A 46 -3.78 -0.26 -11.10
C LEU A 46 -3.77 -1.65 -11.73
N ALA A 47 -4.93 -2.11 -12.20
CA ALA A 47 -5.07 -3.39 -12.88
C ALA A 47 -5.11 -3.22 -14.40
N ASN A 48 -4.36 -4.07 -15.10
CA ASN A 48 -4.42 -4.40 -16.52
C ASN A 48 -4.71 -3.23 -17.47
N ALA A 49 -3.67 -2.71 -18.12
CA ALA A 49 -3.84 -1.79 -19.26
C ALA A 49 -2.75 -1.97 -20.30
N ASN A 50 -3.10 -1.86 -21.58
CA ASN A 50 -2.08 -1.72 -22.62
C ASN A 50 -1.37 -0.37 -22.46
N TYR A 51 -0.04 -0.37 -22.43
CA TYR A 51 0.76 0.87 -22.42
C TYR A 51 0.30 1.86 -23.49
N ASP A 52 0.09 1.38 -24.72
CA ASP A 52 -0.29 2.22 -25.87
C ASP A 52 -1.68 2.86 -25.73
N ASP A 53 -2.54 2.32 -24.89
CA ASP A 53 -3.85 2.89 -24.58
C ASP A 53 -3.74 3.85 -23.38
N ALA A 54 -3.04 3.41 -22.32
CA ALA A 54 -2.80 4.20 -21.12
C ALA A 54 -2.08 5.53 -21.42
N ILE A 55 -1.08 5.53 -22.32
CA ILE A 55 -0.34 6.75 -22.68
C ILE A 55 -1.13 7.70 -23.58
N LYS A 56 -2.26 7.27 -24.15
CA LYS A 56 -3.18 8.15 -24.91
C LYS A 56 -4.25 8.78 -24.03
N ASP A 57 -4.45 8.27 -22.81
CA ASP A 57 -5.40 8.84 -21.87
C ASP A 57 -4.99 10.29 -21.50
N PRO A 58 -5.95 11.26 -21.52
CA PRO A 58 -5.63 12.67 -21.29
C PRO A 58 -5.02 13.01 -19.93
N TYR A 59 -5.30 12.21 -18.89
CA TYR A 59 -4.74 12.44 -17.56
C TYR A 59 -3.41 11.73 -17.41
N PHE A 60 -3.35 10.43 -17.71
CA PHE A 60 -2.13 9.63 -17.54
C PHE A 60 -0.96 10.17 -18.37
N SER A 61 -1.22 10.59 -19.62
CA SER A 61 -0.21 11.18 -20.51
C SER A 61 0.45 12.45 -19.96
N LYS A 62 -0.23 13.17 -19.06
CA LYS A 62 0.22 14.46 -18.49
C LYS A 62 0.77 14.36 -17.07
N LEU A 63 0.73 13.19 -16.44
CA LEU A 63 1.19 13.01 -15.05
C LEU A 63 2.63 13.49 -14.84
N ALA A 64 3.55 13.07 -15.72
CA ALA A 64 4.96 13.44 -15.63
C ALA A 64 5.18 14.95 -15.77
N GLU A 65 4.41 15.62 -16.63
CA GLU A 65 4.49 17.07 -16.78
C GLU A 65 3.97 17.79 -15.54
N LYS A 66 2.78 17.40 -15.05
CA LYS A 66 2.07 18.07 -13.95
C LYS A 66 2.77 18.01 -12.60
N HIS A 67 3.45 16.90 -12.30
CA HIS A 67 3.90 16.60 -10.91
C HIS A 67 5.40 16.38 -10.79
N ASN A 68 6.20 17.06 -11.63
CA ASN A 68 7.65 16.86 -11.71
C ASN A 68 8.03 15.37 -11.79
N GLY A 69 7.59 14.72 -12.86
CA GLY A 69 7.69 13.27 -12.99
C GLY A 69 8.44 12.78 -14.21
N LEU A 70 8.55 11.47 -14.34
CA LEU A 70 9.25 10.80 -15.42
C LEU A 70 8.43 9.58 -15.84
N THR A 71 8.07 9.51 -17.12
CA THR A 71 7.41 8.33 -17.69
C THR A 71 8.44 7.32 -18.13
N LEU A 72 8.37 6.11 -17.58
CA LEU A 72 9.23 4.98 -17.96
C LEU A 72 8.62 4.28 -19.18
N THR A 73 9.15 4.55 -20.37
CA THR A 73 8.54 4.12 -21.66
C THR A 73 8.92 2.68 -22.06
N ASN A 74 9.66 1.97 -21.20
CA ASN A 74 10.07 0.59 -21.40
C ASN A 74 9.99 -0.21 -20.08
N HIS A 75 8.87 -0.07 -19.37
CA HIS A 75 8.61 -0.82 -18.13
C HIS A 75 7.75 -2.07 -18.40
N LYS A 76 8.26 -3.27 -18.11
CA LYS A 76 7.49 -4.51 -18.34
C LYS A 76 7.06 -5.15 -17.03
N ALA A 77 5.81 -5.58 -16.98
CA ALA A 77 5.34 -6.50 -15.96
C ALA A 77 6.05 -7.87 -16.09
N LEU A 78 5.97 -8.69 -15.05
CA LEU A 78 6.77 -9.91 -14.92
C LEU A 78 6.15 -11.08 -15.66
N THR A 79 4.83 -11.21 -15.57
CA THR A 79 4.11 -12.39 -16.07
C THR A 79 2.61 -12.10 -16.22
N HIS A 80 1.89 -13.08 -16.74
CA HIS A 80 0.45 -13.24 -16.55
C HIS A 80 0.19 -14.51 -15.72
N PRO A 81 -0.89 -14.56 -14.91
CA PRO A 81 -1.83 -13.48 -14.59
C PRO A 81 -1.32 -12.57 -13.44
N SER A 82 -2.15 -11.61 -13.04
CA SER A 82 -1.89 -10.50 -12.10
C SER A 82 -1.08 -10.85 -10.85
N GLN A 83 -1.47 -11.86 -10.06
CA GLN A 83 -1.01 -12.01 -8.66
C GLN A 83 0.51 -12.11 -8.52
N ALA A 84 1.17 -12.81 -9.44
CA ALA A 84 2.61 -12.98 -9.43
C ALA A 84 3.37 -11.65 -9.64
N ASN A 85 2.77 -10.68 -10.35
CA ASN A 85 3.31 -9.33 -10.48
C ASN A 85 3.33 -8.59 -9.15
N TYR A 86 2.21 -8.62 -8.41
CA TYR A 86 2.11 -8.05 -7.06
C TYR A 86 3.12 -8.68 -6.09
N VAL A 87 3.24 -10.01 -6.08
CA VAL A 87 4.21 -10.73 -5.23
C VAL A 87 5.64 -10.35 -5.59
N GLY A 88 5.94 -10.26 -6.89
CA GLY A 88 7.25 -9.86 -7.40
C GLY A 88 7.64 -8.43 -7.00
N MET A 89 6.69 -7.48 -7.05
CA MET A 89 6.92 -6.08 -6.67
C MET A 89 7.39 -5.92 -5.22
N ILE A 90 7.00 -6.81 -4.31
CA ILE A 90 7.36 -6.68 -2.89
C ILE A 90 8.43 -7.67 -2.42
N SER A 91 8.80 -8.68 -3.22
CA SER A 91 9.74 -9.72 -2.79
C SER A 91 10.89 -10.03 -3.77
N GLY A 92 10.86 -9.48 -4.98
CA GLY A 92 11.91 -9.71 -5.98
C GLY A 92 11.85 -11.10 -6.62
N SER A 93 10.76 -11.84 -6.41
CA SER A 93 10.49 -13.15 -6.99
C SER A 93 8.98 -13.38 -7.07
N THR A 94 8.51 -14.15 -8.04
CA THR A 94 7.11 -14.61 -8.06
C THR A 94 6.83 -15.70 -7.02
N SER A 95 7.87 -16.27 -6.40
CA SER A 95 7.78 -17.31 -5.36
C SER A 95 6.92 -18.52 -5.76
N GLY A 96 6.95 -18.90 -7.04
CA GLY A 96 6.15 -20.02 -7.56
C GLY A 96 4.66 -19.73 -7.71
N VAL A 97 4.22 -18.48 -7.54
CA VAL A 97 2.85 -18.08 -7.88
C VAL A 97 2.72 -18.01 -9.40
N HIS A 98 1.76 -18.76 -9.93
CA HIS A 98 1.53 -18.88 -11.38
C HIS A 98 0.10 -18.54 -11.80
N LEU A 99 -0.83 -18.45 -10.85
CA LEU A 99 -2.26 -18.27 -11.11
C LEU A 99 -2.84 -17.30 -10.08
N ASP A 100 -4.00 -16.74 -10.40
CA ASP A 100 -4.77 -15.82 -9.54
C ASP A 100 -5.58 -16.57 -8.47
N PHE A 101 -4.92 -17.45 -7.73
CA PHE A 101 -5.50 -18.21 -6.64
C PHE A 101 -4.90 -17.82 -5.30
N ASN A 102 -5.65 -18.08 -4.23
CA ASN A 102 -5.13 -17.84 -2.89
C ASN A 102 -3.82 -18.62 -2.68
N SER A 103 -2.71 -17.87 -2.63
CA SER A 103 -1.36 -18.39 -2.44
C SER A 103 -0.87 -18.02 -1.05
N ASN A 104 -0.14 -18.93 -0.41
CA ASN A 104 0.53 -18.71 0.87
C ASN A 104 2.03 -18.99 0.67
N ILE A 105 2.85 -18.02 1.04
CA ILE A 105 4.30 -18.01 0.85
C ILE A 105 4.93 -17.96 2.24
N ASP A 106 5.58 -19.06 2.63
CA ASP A 106 6.13 -19.23 3.98
C ASP A 106 7.61 -18.79 4.07
N ASP A 107 8.44 -19.21 3.13
CA ASP A 107 9.91 -19.11 3.24
C ASP A 107 10.54 -17.98 2.41
N ARG A 108 9.81 -16.89 2.17
CA ARG A 108 10.30 -15.75 1.37
C ARG A 108 10.21 -14.45 2.17
N LYS A 109 11.31 -13.69 2.20
CA LYS A 109 11.31 -12.33 2.72
C LYS A 109 10.68 -11.38 1.73
N SER A 110 9.98 -10.38 2.27
CA SER A 110 9.41 -9.28 1.51
C SER A 110 10.10 -7.96 1.89
N ILE A 111 9.69 -6.87 1.24
CA ILE A 111 10.09 -5.51 1.58
C ILE A 111 9.78 -5.18 3.04
N VAL A 112 8.74 -5.78 3.63
CA VAL A 112 8.37 -5.58 5.05
C VAL A 112 9.52 -5.96 5.97
N ASP A 113 10.18 -7.09 5.72
CA ASP A 113 11.31 -7.55 6.54
C ASP A 113 12.49 -6.57 6.48
N LEU A 114 12.68 -5.93 5.33
CA LEU A 114 13.69 -4.90 5.16
C LEU A 114 13.29 -3.62 5.91
N LEU A 115 12.08 -3.10 5.65
CA LEU A 115 11.58 -1.87 6.26
C LEU A 115 11.62 -1.94 7.79
N GLU A 116 11.15 -3.03 8.39
CA GLU A 116 11.14 -3.22 9.84
C GLU A 116 12.56 -3.32 10.41
N LYS A 117 13.53 -3.90 9.69
CA LYS A 117 14.94 -3.92 10.11
C LYS A 117 15.56 -2.51 10.24
N LYS A 118 14.98 -1.51 9.58
CA LYS A 118 15.42 -0.09 9.64
C LYS A 118 14.44 0.80 10.40
N ASN A 119 13.40 0.25 11.03
CA ASN A 119 12.32 1.00 11.66
C ASN A 119 11.63 1.98 10.69
N ILE A 120 11.47 1.57 9.43
CA ILE A 120 10.73 2.33 8.43
C ILE A 120 9.26 1.92 8.50
N SER A 121 8.38 2.88 8.80
CA SER A 121 6.95 2.64 8.90
C SER A 121 6.33 2.26 7.55
N TRP A 122 5.37 1.35 7.58
CA TRP A 122 4.71 0.84 6.37
C TRP A 122 3.25 0.53 6.62
N LYS A 123 2.40 0.74 5.59
CA LYS A 123 1.03 0.19 5.52
C LYS A 123 0.67 -0.14 4.08
N ALA A 124 -0.20 -1.14 3.93
CA ALA A 124 -0.87 -1.43 2.67
C ALA A 124 -2.33 -0.99 2.77
N TYR A 125 -2.73 -0.07 1.91
CA TYR A 125 -4.06 0.49 1.81
C TYR A 125 -4.78 -0.20 0.66
N GLN A 126 -5.89 -0.85 0.95
CA GLN A 126 -6.63 -1.65 0.00
C GLN A 126 -8.05 -1.10 -0.08
N GLU A 127 -8.41 -0.49 -1.21
CA GLU A 127 -9.77 0.00 -1.40
C GLU A 127 -10.77 -1.16 -1.37
N GLY A 128 -11.93 -0.93 -0.74
CA GLY A 128 -12.92 -1.98 -0.50
C GLY A 128 -12.54 -3.02 0.56
N TYR A 129 -11.33 -3.00 1.12
CA TYR A 129 -10.96 -3.88 2.24
C TYR A 129 -11.73 -3.47 3.50
N PRO A 130 -12.24 -4.42 4.30
CA PRO A 130 -13.04 -4.10 5.47
C PRO A 130 -12.32 -3.20 6.48
N ALA A 131 -13.05 -2.21 7.01
CA ALA A 131 -12.52 -1.23 7.96
C ALA A 131 -12.24 -1.80 9.36
N ASP A 132 -12.78 -2.99 9.67
CA ASP A 132 -12.52 -3.68 10.93
C ASP A 132 -11.10 -4.26 11.02
N GLY A 133 -10.35 -4.29 9.90
CA GLY A 133 -8.93 -4.63 9.90
C GLY A 133 -8.65 -6.00 10.54
N ASN A 134 -9.24 -7.08 10.01
CA ASN A 134 -9.21 -8.42 10.62
C ASN A 134 -8.46 -9.47 9.80
N CYS A 135 -7.36 -9.09 9.14
CA CYS A 135 -6.53 -10.05 8.41
C CYS A 135 -7.31 -10.95 7.44
N HIS A 136 -8.28 -10.36 6.74
CA HIS A 136 -9.22 -11.12 5.94
C HIS A 136 -8.50 -11.91 4.84
N THR A 137 -8.57 -13.24 4.93
CA THR A 137 -7.89 -14.16 4.01
C THR A 137 -8.74 -14.64 2.85
N ASP A 138 -10.03 -14.26 2.82
CA ASP A 138 -10.94 -14.60 1.73
C ASP A 138 -10.42 -14.09 0.39
N SER A 139 -10.67 -14.85 -0.68
CA SER A 139 -10.24 -14.48 -2.02
C SER A 139 -10.89 -13.17 -2.50
N ALA A 140 -12.11 -12.89 -2.03
CA ALA A 140 -12.88 -11.69 -2.35
C ALA A 140 -13.79 -11.27 -1.19
N ILE A 141 -13.89 -9.98 -0.94
CA ILE A 141 -14.86 -9.37 -0.02
C ILE A 141 -15.43 -8.13 -0.69
N GLY A 142 -16.70 -8.17 -1.12
CA GLY A 142 -17.28 -7.10 -1.91
C GLY A 142 -16.43 -6.81 -3.17
N LEU A 143 -15.89 -5.59 -3.27
CA LEU A 143 -15.00 -5.16 -4.37
C LEU A 143 -13.52 -5.40 -4.08
N TYR A 144 -13.13 -5.83 -2.88
CA TYR A 144 -11.76 -6.22 -2.58
C TYR A 144 -11.42 -7.58 -3.19
N ARG A 145 -10.18 -7.74 -3.67
CA ARG A 145 -9.62 -9.02 -4.14
C ARG A 145 -8.26 -9.26 -3.50
N ARG A 146 -8.11 -10.41 -2.83
CA ARG A 146 -6.85 -10.78 -2.16
C ARG A 146 -5.68 -10.91 -3.13
N LYS A 147 -5.93 -11.33 -4.37
CA LYS A 147 -4.88 -11.45 -5.39
C LYS A 147 -4.15 -10.14 -5.73
N HIS A 148 -4.76 -8.99 -5.50
CA HIS A 148 -4.12 -7.67 -5.69
C HIS A 148 -3.42 -7.16 -4.42
N ASN A 149 -3.51 -7.90 -3.30
CA ASN A 149 -2.85 -7.59 -2.04
C ASN A 149 -1.72 -8.59 -1.78
N PRO A 150 -0.48 -8.31 -2.22
CA PRO A 150 0.60 -9.29 -2.11
C PRO A 150 0.95 -9.59 -0.66
N PHE A 151 0.74 -8.65 0.26
CA PHE A 151 1.05 -8.81 1.68
C PHE A 151 0.27 -9.95 2.33
N MET A 152 -0.99 -10.18 1.90
CA MET A 152 -1.78 -11.31 2.41
C MET A 152 -1.30 -12.67 1.91
N SER A 153 -0.45 -12.70 0.88
CA SER A 153 0.16 -13.93 0.36
C SER A 153 1.36 -14.39 1.19
N PHE A 154 1.99 -13.53 1.99
CA PHE A 154 3.13 -13.90 2.84
C PHE A 154 2.63 -14.26 4.24
N THR A 155 2.82 -15.52 4.67
CA THR A 155 2.33 -15.97 5.98
C THR A 155 3.08 -15.32 7.15
N SER A 156 4.31 -14.88 6.92
CA SER A 156 5.07 -14.02 7.84
C SER A 156 4.41 -12.65 8.09
N ILE A 157 3.45 -12.25 7.25
CA ILE A 157 2.64 -11.04 7.39
C ILE A 157 1.23 -11.43 7.84
N SER A 158 0.51 -12.26 7.08
CA SER A 158 -0.90 -12.60 7.37
C SER A 158 -1.07 -13.41 8.66
N GLY A 159 -0.07 -14.20 9.06
CA GLY A 159 -0.03 -14.92 10.34
C GLY A 159 0.47 -14.09 11.52
N SER A 160 0.92 -12.85 11.31
CA SER A 160 1.39 -11.95 12.36
C SER A 160 0.37 -10.84 12.62
N SER A 161 -0.27 -10.84 13.78
CA SER A 161 -1.27 -9.80 14.13
C SER A 161 -0.73 -8.37 13.99
N ASN A 162 0.53 -8.14 14.37
CA ASN A 162 1.17 -6.83 14.28
C ASN A 162 1.47 -6.37 12.84
N ARG A 163 1.90 -7.30 11.96
CA ARG A 163 2.16 -6.94 10.55
C ARG A 163 0.86 -6.83 9.77
N CYS A 164 -0.06 -7.74 10.05
CA CYS A 164 -1.33 -7.80 9.37
C CYS A 164 -2.27 -6.63 9.73
N SER A 165 -2.19 -6.08 10.95
CA SER A 165 -2.93 -4.84 11.31
C SER A 165 -2.50 -3.61 10.50
N LYS A 166 -1.39 -3.68 9.76
CA LYS A 166 -0.93 -2.64 8.81
C LYS A 166 -1.54 -2.82 7.41
N ILE A 167 -2.37 -3.83 7.20
CA ILE A 167 -3.22 -4.01 6.02
C ILE A 167 -4.58 -3.41 6.34
N VAL A 168 -4.87 -2.26 5.74
CA VAL A 168 -5.99 -1.40 6.15
C VAL A 168 -6.90 -1.06 4.97
N ALA A 169 -8.13 -0.66 5.29
CA ALA A 169 -9.04 -0.10 4.31
C ALA A 169 -8.44 1.14 3.64
N GLY A 170 -8.69 1.31 2.33
CA GLY A 170 -8.20 2.46 1.56
C GLY A 170 -8.57 3.82 2.16
N SER A 171 -9.74 3.91 2.81
CA SER A 171 -10.22 5.13 3.50
C SER A 171 -9.31 5.59 4.63
N GLN A 172 -8.54 4.68 5.26
CA GLN A 172 -7.61 5.00 6.33
C GLN A 172 -6.52 5.99 5.90
N LEU A 173 -6.19 6.04 4.59
CA LEU A 173 -5.16 6.94 4.08
C LEU A 173 -5.51 8.41 4.34
N ASP A 174 -6.78 8.80 4.18
CA ASP A 174 -7.16 10.20 4.40
C ASP A 174 -7.11 10.60 5.88
N GLU A 175 -7.39 9.66 6.78
CA GLU A 175 -7.21 9.84 8.22
C GLU A 175 -5.72 9.97 8.58
N ASP A 176 -4.87 9.10 8.04
CA ASP A 176 -3.43 9.15 8.25
C ASP A 176 -2.84 10.46 7.70
N ILE A 177 -3.28 10.93 6.54
CA ILE A 177 -2.87 12.23 6.00
C ILE A 177 -3.34 13.38 6.91
N LYS A 178 -4.60 13.35 7.36
CA LYS A 178 -5.18 14.39 8.25
C LYS A 178 -4.41 14.49 9.57
N ASN A 179 -3.98 13.34 10.10
CA ASN A 179 -3.29 13.24 11.39
C ASN A 179 -1.76 13.32 11.26
N ASN A 180 -1.22 13.55 10.06
CA ASN A 180 0.23 13.56 9.78
C ASN A 180 0.94 12.23 10.17
N ASN A 181 0.23 11.11 10.02
CA ASN A 181 0.64 9.75 10.39
C ASN A 181 0.82 8.84 9.16
N VAL A 182 1.01 9.40 7.96
CA VAL A 182 1.26 8.61 6.74
C VAL A 182 2.58 7.85 6.90
N PRO A 183 2.61 6.52 6.71
CA PRO A 183 3.83 5.75 6.82
C PRO A 183 4.82 6.11 5.71
N GLN A 184 6.09 5.74 5.89
CA GLN A 184 7.14 5.99 4.89
C GLN A 184 7.05 5.08 3.67
N PHE A 185 6.50 3.87 3.82
CA PHE A 185 6.16 2.99 2.70
C PHE A 185 4.64 2.83 2.62
N VAL A 186 4.04 3.37 1.56
CA VAL A 186 2.61 3.29 1.27
C VAL A 186 2.44 2.42 0.04
N TYR A 187 1.68 1.34 0.16
CA TYR A 187 1.23 0.54 -0.97
C TYR A 187 -0.27 0.67 -1.12
N TYR A 188 -0.75 1.23 -2.23
CA TYR A 188 -2.18 1.45 -2.46
C TYR A 188 -2.67 0.64 -3.65
N THR A 189 -3.80 -0.04 -3.45
CA THR A 189 -4.47 -0.81 -4.51
C THR A 189 -5.94 -0.41 -4.58
N PRO A 190 -6.41 0.13 -5.72
CA PRO A 190 -7.82 0.39 -5.95
C PRO A 190 -8.64 -0.90 -6.00
N ASP A 191 -9.94 -0.78 -5.76
CA ASP A 191 -10.87 -1.90 -5.82
C ASP A 191 -11.26 -2.22 -7.27
N MET A 192 -12.12 -3.23 -7.44
CA MET A 192 -12.55 -3.66 -8.78
C MET A 192 -13.27 -2.56 -9.57
N ASN A 193 -13.87 -1.54 -8.96
CA ASN A 193 -14.49 -0.46 -9.74
C ASN A 193 -13.45 0.49 -10.33
N ASN A 194 -12.35 0.70 -9.62
CA ASN A 194 -11.40 1.78 -9.90
C ASN A 194 -10.07 1.31 -10.49
N ASN A 195 -9.83 0.00 -10.53
CA ASN A 195 -8.56 -0.57 -10.97
C ASN A 195 -8.27 -0.42 -12.47
N GLY A 196 -9.29 -0.24 -13.32
CA GLY A 196 -9.17 -0.07 -14.77
C GLY A 196 -9.45 -1.32 -15.61
N ARG A 197 -9.40 -2.52 -15.01
CA ARG A 197 -9.70 -3.80 -15.68
C ARG A 197 -11.18 -4.11 -15.73
N ASP A 198 -11.86 -4.03 -14.58
CA ASP A 198 -13.24 -4.51 -14.45
C ASP A 198 -14.29 -3.43 -14.82
N THR A 199 -13.83 -2.19 -15.00
CA THR A 199 -14.59 -1.12 -15.61
C THR A 199 -13.97 -0.72 -16.95
N ASN A 200 -13.11 0.30 -16.96
CA ASN A 200 -12.30 0.72 -18.11
C ASN A 200 -11.23 1.75 -17.70
N LEU A 201 -10.32 2.04 -18.63
CA LEU A 201 -9.24 3.01 -18.47
C LEU A 201 -9.72 4.42 -18.09
N THR A 202 -10.85 4.89 -18.65
CA THR A 202 -11.40 6.23 -18.37
C THR A 202 -11.87 6.35 -16.92
N THR A 203 -12.55 5.32 -16.40
CA THR A 203 -12.96 5.26 -14.99
C THR A 203 -11.74 5.29 -14.07
N ALA A 204 -10.72 4.48 -14.36
CA ALA A 204 -9.47 4.46 -13.58
C ALA A 204 -8.72 5.80 -13.65
N SER A 205 -8.70 6.44 -14.82
CA SER A 205 -8.12 7.77 -15.03
C SER A 205 -8.83 8.84 -14.21
N HIS A 206 -10.17 8.84 -14.22
CA HIS A 206 -10.97 9.76 -13.42
C HIS A 206 -10.78 9.53 -11.91
N TRP A 207 -10.77 8.27 -11.50
CA TRP A 207 -10.49 7.88 -10.11
C TRP A 207 -9.10 8.35 -9.69
N LEU A 208 -8.04 8.05 -10.45
CA LEU A 208 -6.67 8.43 -10.07
C LEU A 208 -6.52 9.95 -10.04
N SER A 209 -7.13 10.67 -10.99
CA SER A 209 -7.14 12.12 -10.99
C SER A 209 -7.76 12.67 -9.70
N THR A 210 -8.93 12.17 -9.31
CA THR A 210 -9.56 12.59 -8.04
C THR A 210 -8.72 12.18 -6.83
N PHE A 211 -8.20 10.95 -6.83
CA PHE A 211 -7.42 10.39 -5.74
C PHE A 211 -6.13 11.17 -5.50
N LEU A 212 -5.32 11.32 -6.55
CA LEU A 212 -3.98 11.90 -6.48
C LEU A 212 -4.04 13.41 -6.30
N GLU A 213 -4.81 14.13 -7.11
CA GLU A 213 -4.81 15.61 -7.09
C GLU A 213 -5.33 16.17 -5.76
N SER A 214 -6.27 15.47 -5.11
CA SER A 214 -6.79 15.88 -3.80
C SER A 214 -5.78 15.65 -2.66
N ARG A 215 -4.83 14.72 -2.82
CA ARG A 215 -3.89 14.29 -1.78
C ARG A 215 -2.48 14.84 -1.97
N ILE A 216 -1.97 14.93 -3.19
CA ILE A 216 -0.60 15.33 -3.49
C ILE A 216 -0.29 16.79 -3.09
N LYS A 217 -1.31 17.64 -3.01
CA LYS A 217 -1.20 19.01 -2.49
C LYS A 217 -0.99 19.11 -0.97
N LYS A 218 -1.16 18.00 -0.23
CA LYS A 218 -1.05 17.97 1.23
C LYS A 218 0.39 17.64 1.63
N PRO A 219 1.12 18.52 2.35
CA PRO A 219 2.52 18.28 2.72
C PRO A 219 2.77 17.00 3.51
N ALA A 220 1.81 16.58 4.36
CA ALA A 220 1.85 15.32 5.09
C ALA A 220 1.99 14.09 4.17
N PHE A 221 1.54 14.22 2.91
CA PHE A 221 1.60 13.16 1.91
C PHE A 221 2.74 13.36 0.90
N SER A 222 3.05 14.59 0.49
CA SER A 222 3.97 14.86 -0.63
C SER A 222 5.38 15.34 -0.28
N LYS A 223 5.64 15.77 0.97
CA LYS A 223 6.97 16.23 1.36
C LYS A 223 7.99 15.09 1.27
N ASN A 224 9.01 15.27 0.45
CA ASN A 224 10.07 14.28 0.17
C ASN A 224 9.52 12.89 -0.19
N THR A 225 8.41 12.85 -0.92
CA THR A 225 7.72 11.61 -1.30
C THR A 225 7.92 11.29 -2.77
N LEU A 226 8.41 10.08 -3.06
CA LEU A 226 8.36 9.49 -4.40
C LEU A 226 7.00 8.82 -4.60
N PHE A 227 6.29 9.17 -5.67
CA PHE A 227 5.10 8.45 -6.11
C PHE A 227 5.47 7.56 -7.29
N VAL A 228 5.03 6.31 -7.26
CA VAL A 228 5.14 5.34 -8.35
C VAL A 228 3.73 4.93 -8.73
N ILE A 229 3.31 5.29 -9.93
CA ILE A 229 2.01 4.91 -10.50
C ILE A 229 2.28 3.89 -11.60
N THR A 230 1.73 2.68 -11.46
CA THR A 230 1.98 1.57 -12.37
C THR A 230 0.75 0.68 -12.54
N TRP A 231 0.82 -0.27 -13.47
CA TRP A 231 -0.17 -1.32 -13.69
C TRP A 231 0.49 -2.66 -13.45
N ASP A 232 -0.26 -3.60 -12.88
CA ASP A 232 0.23 -4.94 -12.61
C ASP A 232 0.63 -5.71 -13.87
N GLU A 233 -0.13 -5.60 -14.95
CA GLU A 233 0.12 -6.27 -16.22
C GLU A 233 -0.56 -5.57 -17.42
N GLN A 234 -0.28 -6.06 -18.62
CA GLN A 234 -0.93 -5.63 -19.84
C GLN A 234 -2.33 -6.26 -19.99
N GLU A 235 -3.28 -5.56 -20.61
CA GLU A 235 -4.63 -6.12 -20.88
C GLU A 235 -4.58 -7.32 -21.84
N THR A 236 -3.77 -7.19 -22.90
CA THR A 236 -3.70 -8.15 -24.00
C THR A 236 -2.65 -9.23 -23.75
N VAL A 237 -3.08 -10.42 -23.34
CA VAL A 237 -2.21 -11.55 -22.97
C VAL A 237 -1.37 -12.10 -24.13
N VAL A 238 -1.80 -11.94 -25.38
CA VAL A 238 -1.08 -12.43 -26.57
C VAL A 238 0.10 -11.54 -26.99
N SER A 239 0.27 -10.38 -26.36
CA SER A 239 1.40 -9.48 -26.57
C SER A 239 2.62 -9.98 -25.79
N VAL A 240 3.70 -10.33 -26.48
CA VAL A 240 4.93 -10.91 -25.89
C VAL A 240 5.74 -9.94 -25.00
N HIS A 241 5.28 -8.71 -24.79
CA HIS A 241 6.07 -7.70 -24.11
C HIS A 241 5.60 -7.39 -22.68
N ASN A 242 4.33 -7.67 -22.34
CA ASN A 242 3.70 -7.30 -21.06
C ASN A 242 4.05 -5.85 -20.65
N HIS A 243 3.83 -4.92 -21.58
CA HIS A 243 4.26 -3.53 -21.47
C HIS A 243 3.22 -2.70 -20.73
N VAL A 244 3.63 -2.07 -19.62
CA VAL A 244 2.73 -1.29 -18.76
C VAL A 244 3.23 0.14 -18.62
N LEU A 245 2.31 1.09 -18.49
CA LEU A 245 2.66 2.47 -18.17
C LEU A 245 3.25 2.51 -16.76
N THR A 246 4.33 3.26 -16.55
CA THR A 246 4.82 3.56 -15.20
C THR A 246 5.32 4.98 -15.16
N VAL A 247 4.88 5.74 -14.15
CA VAL A 247 5.24 7.14 -13.99
C VAL A 247 5.75 7.36 -12.57
N LEU A 248 6.94 7.95 -12.47
CA LEU A 248 7.55 8.39 -11.22
C LEU A 248 7.24 9.87 -11.01
N LEU A 249 6.79 10.29 -9.83
CA LEU A 249 6.54 11.70 -9.51
C LEU A 249 7.24 12.10 -8.20
N GLY A 250 7.71 13.34 -8.12
CA GLY A 250 8.16 13.91 -6.86
C GLY A 250 9.37 14.84 -6.99
N PRO A 251 9.71 15.59 -5.94
CA PRO A 251 10.78 16.59 -5.98
C PRO A 251 12.19 16.02 -6.22
N MET A 252 12.40 14.72 -5.93
CA MET A 252 13.67 14.02 -6.13
C MET A 252 13.88 13.56 -7.58
N VAL A 253 12.83 13.57 -8.42
CA VAL A 253 12.93 13.13 -9.81
C VAL A 253 13.78 14.14 -10.58
N LYS A 254 15.04 13.77 -10.83
CA LYS A 254 15.98 14.52 -11.66
C LYS A 254 15.82 14.07 -13.11
N ARG A 255 15.42 14.98 -13.99
CA ARG A 255 15.12 14.66 -15.38
C ARG A 255 15.60 15.75 -16.34
N SER A 256 16.15 15.35 -17.47
CA SER A 256 16.41 16.23 -18.62
C SER A 256 15.31 16.14 -19.69
N SER A 257 14.41 15.17 -19.57
CA SER A 257 13.27 14.87 -20.46
C SER A 257 12.05 14.43 -19.66
N LEU A 258 10.88 14.39 -20.29
CA LEU A 258 9.66 13.83 -19.65
C LEU A 258 9.65 12.31 -19.60
N THR A 259 10.54 11.66 -20.34
CA THR A 259 10.55 10.22 -20.58
C THR A 259 11.93 9.60 -20.36
N ASP A 260 11.94 8.32 -19.98
CA ASP A 260 13.13 7.46 -19.92
C ASP A 260 12.83 6.11 -20.58
N GLY A 261 13.67 5.71 -21.55
CA GLY A 261 13.53 4.48 -22.35
C GLY A 261 14.38 3.31 -21.86
N VAL A 262 15.11 3.44 -20.75
CA VAL A 262 15.82 2.33 -20.11
C VAL A 262 14.82 1.23 -19.75
N ARG A 263 15.26 -0.03 -19.85
CA ARG A 263 14.43 -1.19 -19.52
C ARG A 263 14.27 -1.32 -18.00
N TYR A 264 13.02 -1.28 -17.54
CA TYR A 264 12.63 -1.49 -16.14
C TYR A 264 11.56 -2.57 -16.03
N ASP A 265 11.42 -3.19 -14.88
CA ASP A 265 10.35 -4.13 -14.56
C ASP A 265 9.82 -3.92 -13.14
N HIS A 266 8.84 -4.71 -12.72
CA HIS A 266 8.30 -4.65 -11.37
C HIS A 266 9.33 -4.92 -10.26
N TYR A 267 10.40 -5.66 -10.54
CA TYR A 267 11.50 -5.81 -9.59
C TYR A 267 12.30 -4.50 -9.42
N SER A 268 12.29 -3.63 -10.42
CA SER A 268 12.92 -2.31 -10.37
C SER A 268 12.26 -1.39 -9.34
N ILE A 269 10.96 -1.56 -9.07
CA ILE A 269 10.23 -0.84 -8.01
C ILE A 269 10.80 -1.21 -6.64
N LEU A 270 10.92 -2.52 -6.35
CA LEU A 270 11.55 -3.01 -5.12
C LEU A 270 12.99 -2.53 -4.99
N LYS A 271 13.76 -2.62 -6.08
CA LYS A 271 15.18 -2.22 -6.09
C LYS A 271 15.34 -0.73 -5.79
N THR A 272 14.41 0.11 -6.22
CA THR A 272 14.40 1.55 -5.93
C THR A 272 14.30 1.80 -4.43
N VAL A 273 13.35 1.15 -3.75
CA VAL A 273 13.19 1.27 -2.30
C VAL A 273 14.43 0.71 -1.58
N GLN A 274 14.95 -0.43 -2.03
CA GLN A 274 16.17 -1.02 -1.45
C GLN A 274 17.38 -0.10 -1.54
N LYS A 275 17.62 0.51 -2.70
CA LYS A 275 18.75 1.43 -2.89
C LYS A 275 18.58 2.73 -2.09
N ASN A 276 17.37 3.25 -1.97
CA ASN A 276 17.11 4.50 -1.27
C ASN A 276 17.51 4.45 0.22
N VAL A 277 17.48 3.28 0.85
CA VAL A 277 17.84 3.11 2.27
C VAL A 277 18.96 2.07 2.49
N SER A 278 19.71 1.78 1.44
CA SER A 278 20.90 0.90 1.44
C SER A 278 20.66 -0.52 1.99
N PHE A 279 19.56 -1.15 1.58
CA PHE A 279 19.28 -2.55 1.89
C PHE A 279 20.09 -3.53 1.00
N PRO A 280 20.44 -4.74 1.52
CA PRO A 280 20.80 -5.86 0.66
C PRO A 280 19.57 -6.35 -0.14
N GLN A 281 19.80 -7.08 -1.23
CA GLN A 281 18.73 -7.62 -2.09
C GLN A 281 17.95 -8.74 -1.36
N CYS A 282 16.61 -8.80 -1.57
CA CYS A 282 15.71 -9.82 -1.01
C CYS A 282 15.87 -11.21 -1.62
#